data_AF-A0A6V8E3X8-F1
#
_entry.id   AF-A0A6V8E3X8-F1
#
_cell.length_a   1.000
_cell.length_b   1.000
_cell.length_c   1.000
_cell.angle_alpha   90.00
_cell.angle_beta   90.00
_cell.angle_gamma   90.00
#
_symmetry.space_group_name_H-M   'P 1'
#
loop_
_entity.id
_entity.type
_entity.pdbx_description
1 polymer ?
#
loop_
_entity_poly.entity_id
_entity_poly.type
_entity_poly.pdbx_seq_one_letter_code
_entity_poly.pdbx_strand_id
1 'polypeptide(L)'
;MAESPVSLHQGGGTLAQAVLASAPEGMLIAPVWKRIAAFMLDVVAMSLLLEVLSRFQFLSILASWGYLAEAPEYKFSFLVTWMIFFSAFYLYWKYTGRIYGRSLGQRAFRIAIVHD
;
A
#
# COMPACT_ATOMS: atom_id res chain seq x y z
N MET A 1 -10.90 41.38 -38.85
CA MET A 1 -11.41 40.19 -38.14
C MET A 1 -10.23 39.59 -37.39
N ALA A 2 -10.01 39.99 -36.14
CA ALA A 2 -8.90 39.48 -35.33
C ALA A 2 -9.45 38.35 -34.45
N GLU A 3 -8.98 37.13 -34.70
CA GLU A 3 -9.31 35.95 -33.90
C GLU A 3 -8.60 36.07 -32.55
N SER A 4 -9.37 36.18 -31.47
CA SER A 4 -8.85 36.27 -30.11
C SER A 4 -8.18 34.93 -29.73
N PRO A 5 -6.91 34.91 -29.29
CA PRO A 5 -6.16 33.67 -29.06
C PRO A 5 -6.50 33.01 -27.70
N VAL A 6 -7.54 33.47 -27.00
CA VAL A 6 -7.87 33.00 -25.65
C VAL A 6 -9.26 32.38 -25.67
N SER A 7 -9.30 31.04 -25.65
CA SER A 7 -10.52 30.28 -25.41
C SER A 7 -10.88 30.35 -23.92
N LEU A 8 -11.87 31.19 -23.61
CA LEU A 8 -12.56 31.17 -22.32
C LEU A 8 -13.30 29.83 -22.20
N HIS A 9 -12.72 28.88 -21.47
CA HIS A 9 -13.41 27.66 -21.06
C HIS A 9 -14.51 28.05 -20.08
N GLN A 10 -15.72 28.27 -20.60
CA GLN A 10 -16.94 28.42 -19.80
C GLN A 10 -17.32 27.07 -19.20
N GLY A 11 -16.67 26.70 -18.10
CA GLY A 11 -17.00 25.55 -17.27
C GLY A 11 -16.55 25.85 -15.85
N GLY A 12 -17.47 26.37 -15.03
CA GLY A 12 -17.21 26.89 -13.68
C GLY A 12 -16.85 25.81 -12.66
N GLY A 13 -15.65 25.23 -12.78
CA GLY A 13 -15.12 24.29 -11.82
C GLY A 13 -13.63 24.02 -12.01
N THR A 14 -12.94 23.68 -10.93
CA THR A 14 -11.51 23.32 -10.98
C THR A 14 -11.31 22.10 -11.89
N LEU A 15 -10.09 21.89 -12.41
CA LEU A 15 -9.75 20.69 -13.20
C LEU A 15 -10.15 19.38 -12.48
N ALA A 16 -10.18 19.39 -11.15
CA ALA A 16 -10.68 18.28 -10.34
C ALA A 16 -12.19 18.03 -10.48
N GLN A 17 -13.01 19.08 -10.61
CA GLN A 17 -14.46 18.97 -10.86
C GLN A 17 -14.77 18.46 -12.27
N ALA A 18 -13.98 18.87 -13.27
CA ALA A 18 -14.11 18.34 -14.63
C ALA A 18 -13.76 16.85 -14.69
N VAL A 19 -12.71 16.43 -13.98
CA VAL A 19 -12.31 15.02 -13.86
C VAL A 19 -13.34 14.20 -13.06
N LEU A 20 -13.94 14.76 -12.01
CA LEU A 20 -15.03 14.12 -11.26
C LEU A 20 -16.29 13.94 -12.11
N ALA A 21 -16.64 14.91 -12.96
CA ALA A 21 -17.81 14.85 -13.82
C ALA A 21 -17.67 13.82 -14.96
N SER A 22 -16.43 13.51 -15.37
CA SER A 22 -16.10 12.45 -16.34
C SER A 22 -15.80 11.09 -15.70
N ALA A 23 -15.73 11.01 -14.38
CA ALA A 23 -15.49 9.74 -13.70
C ALA A 23 -16.77 8.90 -13.77
N PRO A 24 -16.72 7.66 -14.30
CA PRO A 24 -17.89 6.81 -14.32
C PRO A 24 -18.41 6.64 -12.90
N GLU A 25 -19.72 6.79 -12.68
CA GLU A 25 -20.41 6.50 -11.41
C GLU A 25 -20.27 5.01 -10.96
N GLY A 26 -19.50 4.21 -11.71
CA GLY A 26 -19.04 2.86 -11.37
C GLY A 26 -17.59 2.79 -10.83
N MET A 27 -16.87 3.91 -10.71
CA MET A 27 -15.62 3.99 -9.94
C MET A 27 -15.93 4.01 -8.44
N LEU A 28 -16.64 2.96 -7.99
CA LEU A 28 -16.68 2.53 -6.61
C LEU A 28 -15.24 2.22 -6.21
N ILE A 29 -14.56 3.25 -5.69
CA ILE A 29 -13.56 3.17 -4.62
C ILE A 29 -13.81 1.86 -3.89
N ALA A 30 -12.99 0.83 -4.17
CA ALA A 30 -13.35 -0.51 -3.72
C ALA A 30 -13.68 -0.49 -2.23
N PRO A 31 -14.71 -1.25 -1.79
CA PRO A 31 -15.19 -1.22 -0.42
C PRO A 31 -14.04 -1.26 0.58
N VAL A 32 -14.15 -0.48 1.66
CA VAL A 32 -13.06 -0.33 2.66
C VAL A 32 -12.55 -1.70 3.13
N TRP A 33 -13.44 -2.68 3.31
CA TRP A 33 -13.06 -4.04 3.68
C TRP A 33 -12.14 -4.73 2.65
N LYS A 34 -12.34 -4.49 1.34
CA LYS A 34 -11.43 -5.01 0.29
C LYS A 34 -10.05 -4.38 0.40
N ARG A 35 -9.98 -3.09 0.71
CA ARG A 35 -8.70 -2.37 0.91
C ARG A 35 -7.93 -2.92 2.11
N ILE A 36 -8.64 -3.15 3.21
CA ILE A 36 -8.08 -3.78 4.41
C ILE A 36 -7.61 -5.20 4.08
N ALA A 37 -8.44 -6.01 3.40
CA ALA A 37 -8.08 -7.38 3.04
C ALA A 37 -6.86 -7.43 2.10
N ALA A 38 -6.77 -6.53 1.13
CA ALA A 38 -5.60 -6.40 0.25
C ALA A 38 -4.33 -6.05 1.05
N PHE A 39 -4.43 -5.08 1.96
CA PHE A 39 -3.32 -4.71 2.84
C PHE A 39 -2.90 -5.88 3.74
N MET A 40 -3.86 -6.60 4.33
CA MET A 40 -3.57 -7.77 5.17
C MET A 40 -2.91 -8.89 4.37
N LEU A 41 -3.31 -9.09 3.10
CA LEU A 41 -2.65 -10.06 2.23
C LEU A 41 -1.19 -9.68 1.98
N ASP A 42 -0.90 -8.40 1.75
CA ASP A 42 0.46 -7.90 1.59
C ASP A 42 1.30 -8.09 2.88
N VAL A 43 0.70 -7.82 4.04
CA VAL A 43 1.35 -8.05 5.36
C VAL A 43 1.67 -9.53 5.55
N VAL A 44 0.70 -10.42 5.31
CA VAL A 44 0.91 -11.88 5.43
C VAL A 44 1.99 -12.35 4.46
N ALA A 45 1.94 -11.92 3.20
CA ALA A 45 2.92 -12.32 2.20
C ALA A 45 4.34 -11.91 2.60
N MET A 46 4.53 -10.67 3.07
CA MET A 46 5.84 -10.19 3.51
C MET A 46 6.30 -10.88 4.80
N SER A 47 5.39 -11.11 5.75
CA SER A 47 5.70 -11.87 6.97
C SER A 47 6.15 -13.29 6.67
N LEU A 48 5.47 -14.00 5.76
CA LEU A 48 5.86 -15.36 5.34
C LEU A 48 7.19 -15.38 4.61
N LEU A 49 7.47 -14.37 3.77
CA LEU A 49 8.77 -14.24 3.10
C LEU A 49 9.89 -14.09 4.14
N LEU A 50 9.73 -13.19 5.10
CA LEU A 50 10.72 -12.97 6.16
C LEU A 50 10.85 -14.20 7.08
N GLU A 51 9.75 -14.90 7.34
CA GLU A 51 9.75 -16.16 8.08
C GLU A 51 10.67 -17.20 7.43
N VAL A 52 10.52 -17.44 6.12
CA VAL A 52 11.37 -18.39 5.39
C VAL A 52 12.83 -17.93 5.37
N LEU A 53 13.08 -16.63 5.14
CA LEU A 53 14.45 -16.08 5.11
C LEU A 53 15.15 -16.16 6.48
N SER A 54 14.39 -16.09 7.57
CA SER A 54 14.88 -16.16 8.95
C SER A 54 14.98 -17.58 9.51
N ARG A 55 14.73 -18.61 8.70
CA ARG A 55 14.65 -20.02 9.15
C ARG A 55 13.56 -20.26 10.20
N PHE A 56 12.39 -19.66 9.99
CA PHE A 56 11.20 -19.82 10.83
C PHE A 56 11.36 -19.32 12.28
N GLN A 57 12.09 -18.21 12.46
CA GLN A 57 12.28 -17.55 13.76
C GLN A 57 11.69 -16.14 13.81
N PHE A 58 11.35 -15.56 12.66
CA PHE A 58 10.96 -14.16 12.58
C PHE A 58 9.63 -13.90 13.30
N LEU A 59 8.59 -14.67 13.00
CA LEU A 59 7.27 -14.50 13.60
C LEU A 59 7.27 -14.80 15.10
N SER A 60 8.08 -15.77 15.54
CA SER A 60 8.20 -16.08 16.97
C SER A 60 8.80 -14.91 17.74
N ILE A 61 9.82 -14.24 17.21
CA ILE A 61 10.41 -13.04 17.83
C ILE A 61 9.47 -11.84 17.70
N LEU A 62 8.89 -11.60 16.51
CA LEU A 62 8.02 -10.45 16.23
C LEU A 62 6.79 -10.42 17.15
N ALA A 63 6.21 -11.59 17.45
CA ALA A 63 5.05 -11.72 18.33
C ALA A 63 5.39 -11.73 19.84
N SER A 64 6.68 -11.78 20.21
CA SER A 64 7.13 -11.95 21.59
C SER A 64 7.26 -10.62 22.33
N TRP A 65 6.13 -10.02 22.72
CA TRP A 65 6.10 -8.79 23.52
C TRP A 65 6.87 -8.88 24.85
N GLY A 66 7.00 -10.08 25.42
CA GLY A 66 7.76 -10.32 26.64
C GLY A 66 9.26 -9.98 26.51
N TYR A 67 9.82 -10.00 25.30
CA TYR A 67 11.25 -9.72 25.08
C TYR A 67 11.63 -8.29 25.51
N LEU A 68 10.67 -7.36 25.57
CA LEU A 68 10.89 -6.00 26.06
C LEU A 68 11.19 -5.93 27.58
N ALA A 69 10.78 -6.94 28.35
CA ALA A 69 11.01 -7.02 29.79
C ALA A 69 12.28 -7.81 30.16
N GLU A 70 12.82 -8.60 29.22
CA GLU A 70 13.94 -9.52 29.43
C GLU A 70 15.33 -8.86 29.38
N ALA A 71 16.39 -9.66 29.34
CA ALA A 71 17.76 -9.16 29.18
C ALA A 71 17.96 -8.32 27.89
N PRO A 72 18.97 -7.43 27.84
CA PRO A 72 19.19 -6.52 26.71
C PRO A 72 19.30 -7.19 25.34
N GLU A 73 19.83 -8.42 25.28
CA GLU A 73 19.98 -9.20 24.05
C GLU A 73 18.62 -9.54 23.42
N TYR A 74 17.64 -9.95 24.23
CA TYR A 74 16.28 -10.23 23.77
C TYR A 74 15.58 -8.96 23.32
N LYS A 75 15.71 -7.86 24.07
CA LYS A 75 15.17 -6.54 23.68
C LYS A 75 15.73 -6.11 22.33
N PHE A 76 17.04 -6.23 22.15
CA PHE A 76 17.71 -5.84 20.92
C PHE A 76 17.22 -6.68 19.74
N SER A 77 17.15 -8.01 19.89
CA SER A 77 16.61 -8.92 18.87
C SER A 77 15.18 -8.57 18.47
N PHE A 78 14.31 -8.26 19.44
CA PHE A 78 12.94 -7.84 19.20
C PHE A 78 12.87 -6.52 18.41
N LEU A 79 13.60 -5.50 18.85
CA LEU A 79 13.61 -4.19 18.18
C LEU A 79 14.16 -4.29 16.75
N VAL A 80 15.24 -5.03 16.54
CA VAL A 80 15.81 -5.25 15.20
C VAL A 80 14.82 -5.99 14.30
N THR A 81 14.13 -7.01 14.82
CA THR A 81 13.09 -7.74 14.09
C THR A 81 11.97 -6.81 13.60
N TRP A 82 11.48 -5.91 14.47
CA TRP A 82 10.49 -4.90 14.09
C TRP A 82 11.03 -3.89 13.07
N MET A 83 12.28 -3.44 13.22
CA MET A 83 12.90 -2.55 12.22
C MET A 83 13.03 -3.24 10.86
N ILE A 84 13.41 -4.51 10.83
CA ILE A 84 13.48 -5.31 9.61
C ILE A 84 12.09 -5.44 8.99
N PHE A 85 11.06 -5.72 9.80
CA PHE A 85 9.68 -5.81 9.32
C PHE A 85 9.24 -4.54 8.60
N PHE A 86 9.35 -3.38 9.26
CA PHE A 86 8.94 -2.11 8.68
C PHE A 86 9.79 -1.71 7.47
N SER A 87 11.10 -1.95 7.52
CA SER A 87 12.00 -1.65 6.41
C SER A 87 11.68 -2.52 5.18
N ALA A 88 11.51 -3.82 5.37
CA ALA A 88 11.15 -4.74 4.30
C ALA A 88 9.79 -4.41 3.71
N PHE A 89 8.81 -4.12 4.56
CA PHE A 89 7.46 -3.74 4.13
C PHE A 89 7.47 -2.40 3.38
N TYR A 90 8.21 -1.41 3.85
CA TYR A 90 8.39 -0.14 3.15
C TYR A 90 9.04 -0.34 1.77
N LEU A 91 10.11 -1.14 1.69
CA LEU A 91 10.77 -1.43 0.41
C LEU A 91 9.83 -2.18 -0.53
N TYR A 92 9.08 -3.17 -0.04
CA TYR A 92 8.05 -3.86 -0.80
C TYR A 92 7.09 -2.86 -1.44
N TRP A 93 6.44 -2.01 -0.65
CA TRP A 93 5.50 -1.00 -1.16
C TRP A 93 6.15 0.00 -2.11
N LYS A 94 7.36 0.45 -1.80
CA LYS A 94 8.11 1.39 -2.65
C LYS A 94 8.41 0.79 -4.03
N TYR A 95 8.83 -0.47 -4.09
CA TYR A 95 9.17 -1.12 -5.35
C TYR A 95 7.93 -1.61 -6.10
N THR A 96 6.93 -2.18 -5.42
CA THR A 96 5.67 -2.60 -6.08
C THR A 96 4.90 -1.40 -6.60
N GLY A 97 4.87 -0.29 -5.86
CA GLY A 97 4.26 0.96 -6.31
C GLY A 97 4.96 1.53 -7.54
N ARG A 98 6.29 1.48 -7.60
CA ARG A 98 7.06 1.98 -8.77
C ARG A 98 6.95 1.09 -10.00
N ILE A 99 7.06 -0.23 -9.83
CA ILE A 99 7.13 -1.16 -10.97
C ILE A 99 5.73 -1.50 -11.49
N TYR A 100 4.78 -1.73 -10.59
CA TYR A 100 3.45 -2.23 -10.95
C TYR A 100 2.35 -1.17 -10.79
N GLY A 101 2.65 -0.01 -10.20
CA GLY A 101 1.67 1.04 -9.90
C GLY A 101 0.72 0.68 -8.75
N ARG A 102 0.84 -0.52 -8.17
CA ARG A 102 -0.10 -1.09 -7.17
C ARG A 102 0.53 -2.26 -6.40
N SER A 103 0.03 -2.55 -5.20
CA SER A 103 0.48 -3.72 -4.43
C SER A 103 -0.08 -5.04 -4.97
N LEU A 104 0.52 -6.17 -4.59
CA LEU A 104 0.06 -7.50 -4.99
C LEU A 104 -1.33 -7.81 -4.41
N GLY A 105 -1.60 -7.41 -3.16
CA GLY A 105 -2.91 -7.50 -2.54
C GLY A 105 -3.98 -6.75 -3.34
N GLN A 106 -3.69 -5.51 -3.75
CA GLN A 106 -4.63 -4.73 -4.55
C GLN A 106 -4.91 -5.37 -5.92
N ARG A 107 -3.92 -6.07 -6.51
CA ARG A 107 -4.10 -6.87 -7.73
C ARG A 107 -4.98 -8.08 -7.49
N ALA A 108 -4.72 -8.84 -6.43
CA ALA A 108 -5.48 -10.04 -6.10
C ALA A 108 -6.98 -9.73 -5.91
N PHE A 109 -7.31 -8.62 -5.24
CA PHE A 109 -8.69 -8.19 -5.01
C PHE A 109 -9.31 -7.38 -6.16
N ARG A 110 -8.59 -7.20 -7.29
CA ARG A 110 -9.04 -6.42 -8.45
C ARG A 110 -9.58 -5.03 -8.08
N ILE A 111 -8.98 -4.39 -7.07
CA ILE A 111 -9.42 -3.10 -6.51
C ILE A 111 -9.14 -1.92 -7.46
N ALA A 112 -8.38 -2.17 -8.53
CA ALA A 112 -8.06 -1.20 -9.56
C ALA A 112 -8.57 -1.70 -10.92
N ILE A 113 -9.88 -1.57 -11.15
CA ILE A 113 -10.43 -1.44 -12.50
C ILE A 113 -10.33 0.06 -12.83
N VAL A 114 -9.22 0.45 -13.46
CA VAL A 114 -9.27 1.55 -14.41
C VAL A 114 -9.46 0.82 -15.74
N HIS A 115 -10.60 1.06 -16.39
CA HIS A 115 -10.78 0.67 -17.77
C HIS A 115 -9.70 1.40 -18.59
N ASP A 116 -9.00 0.67 -19.46
CA ASP A 116 -8.38 1.32 -20.62
C ASP A 116 -9.47 1.93 -21.51
#